data_AF-A0A9X8VCA7-F1
#
_entry.id   AF-A0A9X8VCA7-F1
#
_cell.length_a   1.000
_cell.length_b   1.000
_cell.length_c   1.000
_cell.angle_alpha   90.00
_cell.angle_beta   90.00
_cell.angle_gamma   90.00
#
_symmetry.space_group_name_H-M   'P 1'
#
loop_
_entity.id
_entity.type
_entity.pdbx_description
1 polymer ?
#
loop_
_entity_poly.entity_id
_entity_poly.type
_entity_poly.pdbx_seq_one_letter_code
_entity_poly.pdbx_strand_id
1 'polypeptide(L)'
;IEQLVDKEYVKNPADLFRLSAGILTGLDRMGPKSAQNLVNALEKSKQTTFARFLYALGIREVGEATAANLAAHFGSLEKLFAADIEALKEVPDVGEVVAKHTRNFLDEALNQQ
;
A
#
# COMPACT_ATOMS: atom_id res chain seq x y z
N ILE A 1 -8.10 -13.90 1.91
CA ILE A 1 -6.76 -13.43 2.28
C ILE A 1 -6.09 -14.47 3.16
N GLU A 2 -6.72 -14.89 4.27
CA GLU A 2 -6.23 -15.97 5.14
C GLU A 2 -5.73 -17.21 4.37
N GLN A 3 -6.54 -17.80 3.49
CA GLN A 3 -6.10 -18.93 2.65
C GLN A 3 -4.86 -18.66 1.78
N LEU A 4 -4.63 -17.43 1.34
CA LEU A 4 -3.45 -17.06 0.54
C LEU A 4 -2.20 -16.97 1.43
N VAL A 5 -2.36 -16.52 2.67
CA VAL A 5 -1.30 -16.45 3.67
C VAL A 5 -0.97 -17.86 4.18
N ASP A 6 -1.98 -18.66 4.53
CA ASP A 6 -1.82 -20.03 5.02
C ASP A 6 -1.12 -20.95 4.02
N LYS A 7 -1.36 -20.71 2.72
CA LYS A 7 -0.71 -21.44 1.62
C LYS A 7 0.61 -20.80 1.17
N GLU A 8 1.08 -19.76 1.87
CA GLU A 8 2.28 -18.98 1.57
C GLU A 8 2.33 -18.39 0.16
N TYR A 9 1.17 -18.22 -0.49
CA TYR A 9 1.06 -17.61 -1.83
C TYR A 9 1.26 -16.09 -1.80
N VAL A 10 1.04 -15.45 -0.64
CA VAL A 10 1.17 -14.01 -0.46
C VAL A 10 1.91 -13.74 0.84
N LYS A 11 3.07 -13.06 0.76
CA LYS A 11 3.87 -12.64 1.92
C LYS A 11 3.81 -11.13 2.10
N ASN A 12 3.70 -10.39 1.00
CA ASN A 12 3.52 -8.95 1.00
C ASN A 12 2.45 -8.53 -0.03
N PRO A 13 1.97 -7.28 0.00
CA PRO A 13 0.95 -6.80 -0.94
C PRO A 13 1.33 -6.92 -2.41
N ALA A 14 2.63 -6.85 -2.75
CA ALA A 14 3.10 -6.95 -4.14
C ALA A 14 2.86 -8.35 -4.74
N ASP A 15 2.88 -9.40 -3.91
CA ASP A 15 2.61 -10.77 -4.35
C ASP A 15 1.19 -10.96 -4.90
N LEU A 16 0.23 -10.15 -4.45
CA LEU A 16 -1.14 -10.19 -4.98
C LEU A 16 -1.17 -10.00 -6.49
N PHE A 17 -0.29 -9.15 -7.03
CA PHE A 17 -0.22 -8.86 -8.46
C PHE A 17 0.53 -9.93 -9.27
N ARG A 18 1.05 -10.98 -8.62
CA ARG A 18 1.67 -12.15 -9.25
C ARG A 18 0.73 -13.36 -9.31
N LEU A 19 -0.44 -13.28 -8.66
CA LEU A 19 -1.40 -14.38 -8.62
C LEU A 19 -2.06 -14.59 -9.98
N SER A 20 -2.10 -15.85 -10.43
CA SER A 20 -2.81 -16.24 -11.65
C SER A 20 -4.19 -16.80 -11.32
N ALA A 21 -5.11 -16.74 -12.29
CA ALA A 21 -6.45 -17.32 -12.14
C ALA A 21 -6.40 -18.83 -11.85
N GLY A 22 -5.37 -19.53 -12.38
CA GLY A 22 -5.15 -20.95 -12.11
C GLY A 22 -4.85 -21.22 -10.63
N ILE A 23 -3.93 -20.46 -10.02
CA ILE A 23 -3.61 -20.57 -8.59
C ILE A 23 -4.85 -20.30 -7.73
N LEU A 24 -5.59 -19.25 -8.08
CA LEU A 24 -6.77 -18.82 -7.35
C LEU A 24 -7.93 -19.82 -7.44
N THR A 25 -8.07 -20.54 -8.55
CA THR A 25 -9.13 -21.56 -8.72
C THR A 25 -8.94 -22.76 -7.78
N GLY A 26 -7.72 -22.98 -7.29
CA GLY A 26 -7.40 -24.03 -6.30
C GLY A 26 -7.79 -23.67 -4.86
N LEU A 27 -8.40 -22.51 -4.62
CA LEU A 27 -8.82 -22.05 -3.29
C LEU A 27 -10.28 -22.41 -2.99
N ASP A 28 -10.59 -22.58 -1.72
CA ASP A 28 -11.94 -22.94 -1.29
C ASP A 28 -12.93 -21.83 -1.66
N ARG A 29 -14.04 -22.24 -2.29
CA ARG A 29 -15.11 -21.37 -2.82
C ARG A 29 -14.65 -20.44 -3.95
N MET A 30 -13.57 -20.77 -4.65
CA MET A 30 -13.05 -19.95 -5.74
C MET A 30 -13.13 -20.69 -7.08
N GLY A 31 -14.21 -20.44 -7.83
CA GLY A 31 -14.37 -21.00 -9.18
C GLY A 31 -13.59 -20.23 -10.26
N PRO A 32 -13.49 -20.78 -11.49
CA PRO A 32 -12.72 -20.16 -12.57
C PRO A 32 -13.14 -18.70 -12.87
N LYS A 33 -14.45 -18.43 -12.86
CA LYS A 33 -14.99 -17.08 -13.12
C LYS A 33 -14.63 -16.09 -12.02
N SER A 34 -14.75 -16.48 -10.74
CA SER A 34 -14.42 -15.59 -9.62
C SER A 34 -12.90 -15.36 -9.52
N ALA A 35 -12.09 -16.39 -9.81
CA ALA A 35 -10.65 -16.26 -9.91
C ALA A 35 -10.24 -15.25 -11.00
N GLN A 36 -10.80 -15.35 -12.21
CA GLN A 36 -10.52 -14.39 -13.27
C GLN A 36 -10.99 -12.98 -12.93
N ASN A 37 -12.16 -12.84 -12.28
CA ASN A 37 -12.63 -11.53 -11.82
C ASN A 37 -11.68 -10.88 -10.82
N LEU A 38 -11.09 -11.66 -9.91
CA LEU A 38 -10.12 -11.15 -8.94
C LEU A 38 -8.83 -10.68 -9.63
N VAL A 39 -8.27 -11.47 -10.55
CA VAL A 39 -7.10 -11.06 -11.36
C VAL A 39 -7.41 -9.76 -12.11
N ASN A 40 -8.56 -9.68 -12.77
CA ASN A 40 -8.97 -8.47 -13.49
C ASN A 40 -9.13 -7.26 -12.57
N ALA A 41 -9.62 -7.45 -11.35
CA ALA A 41 -9.75 -6.38 -10.36
C ALA A 41 -8.38 -5.89 -9.87
N LEU A 42 -7.44 -6.80 -9.63
CA LEU A 42 -6.07 -6.48 -9.25
C LEU A 42 -5.35 -5.71 -10.37
N GLU A 43 -5.49 -6.12 -11.62
CA GLU A 43 -4.94 -5.38 -12.76
C GLU A 43 -5.50 -3.95 -12.83
N LYS A 44 -6.81 -3.79 -12.62
CA LYS A 44 -7.43 -2.45 -12.58
C LYS A 44 -6.94 -1.61 -11.41
N SER A 45 -6.70 -2.21 -10.24
CA SER A 45 -6.26 -1.46 -9.05
C SER A 45 -4.82 -0.96 -9.13
N LYS A 46 -4.00 -1.46 -10.07
CA LYS A 46 -2.65 -0.92 -10.32
C LYS A 46 -2.68 0.56 -10.68
N GLN A 47 -3.75 1.01 -11.34
CA GLN A 47 -3.99 2.42 -11.62
C GLN A 47 -4.71 3.04 -10.42
N THR A 48 -3.98 3.83 -9.65
CA THR A 48 -4.48 4.50 -8.45
C THR A 48 -3.92 5.92 -8.36
N THR A 49 -4.34 6.68 -7.34
CA THR A 49 -3.80 8.01 -7.05
C THR A 49 -2.71 7.91 -5.98
N PHE A 50 -1.83 8.92 -5.92
CA PHE A 50 -0.76 8.95 -4.92
C PHE A 50 -1.31 8.90 -3.48
N ALA A 51 -2.37 9.66 -3.18
CA ALA A 51 -3.03 9.63 -1.87
C ALA A 51 -3.55 8.23 -1.50
N ARG A 52 -4.21 7.54 -2.44
CA ARG A 52 -4.74 6.19 -2.21
C ARG A 52 -3.62 5.16 -2.07
N PHE A 53 -2.51 5.34 -2.78
CA PHE A 53 -1.33 4.51 -2.62
C PHE A 53 -0.74 4.67 -1.22
N LEU A 54 -0.51 5.91 -0.76
CA LEU A 54 0.00 6.18 0.59
C LEU A 54 -0.91 5.61 1.69
N TYR A 55 -2.22 5.76 1.54
CA TYR A 55 -3.18 5.19 2.47
C TYR A 55 -3.11 3.64 2.50
N ALA A 56 -2.96 3.00 1.33
CA ALA A 56 -2.85 1.55 1.22
C ALA A 56 -1.55 0.97 1.82
N LEU A 57 -0.52 1.78 2.05
CA LEU A 57 0.71 1.35 2.75
C LEU A 57 0.47 1.08 4.24
N GLY A 58 -0.61 1.59 4.82
CA GLY A 58 -0.96 1.34 6.22
C GLY A 58 0.03 1.94 7.21
N ILE A 59 0.65 3.07 6.87
CA ILE A 59 1.55 3.81 7.77
C ILE A 59 0.76 4.19 9.03
N ARG A 60 1.32 3.87 10.19
CA ARG A 60 0.65 4.12 11.48
C ARG A 60 0.33 5.61 11.65
N GLU A 61 -0.88 5.90 12.12
CA GLU A 61 -1.46 7.25 12.27
C GLU A 61 -1.69 8.04 10.96
N VAL A 62 -1.44 7.43 9.79
CA VAL A 62 -1.74 8.06 8.49
C VAL A 62 -3.09 7.57 7.97
N GLY A 63 -4.14 8.37 8.25
CA GLY A 63 -5.48 8.15 7.70
C GLY A 63 -5.64 8.69 6.27
N GLU A 64 -6.86 8.56 5.72
CA GLU A 64 -7.17 9.02 4.36
C GLU A 64 -6.89 10.53 4.15
N ALA A 65 -7.27 11.36 5.12
CA ALA A 65 -7.02 12.81 5.06
C ALA A 65 -5.52 13.13 5.13
N THR A 66 -4.78 12.51 6.05
CA THR A 66 -3.33 12.67 6.18
C THR A 66 -2.60 12.22 4.93
N ALA A 67 -2.98 11.07 4.36
CA ALA A 67 -2.42 10.57 3.10
C ALA A 67 -2.68 11.53 1.93
N ALA A 68 -3.87 12.14 1.87
CA ALA A 68 -4.19 13.16 0.88
C ALA A 68 -3.33 14.42 1.04
N ASN A 69 -3.15 14.89 2.28
CA ASN A 69 -2.30 16.06 2.58
C ASN A 69 -0.83 15.80 2.22
N LEU A 70 -0.29 14.63 2.59
CA LEU A 70 1.07 14.21 2.21
C LEU A 70 1.23 14.15 0.70
N ALA A 71 0.27 13.53 0.00
CA ALA A 71 0.31 13.43 -1.45
C ALA A 71 0.23 14.80 -2.14
N ALA A 72 -0.62 15.70 -1.65
CA ALA A 72 -0.76 17.06 -2.18
C ALA A 72 0.49 17.91 -1.93
N HIS A 73 1.11 17.79 -0.75
CA HIS A 73 2.28 18.56 -0.37
C HIS A 73 3.53 18.09 -1.13
N PHE A 74 3.83 16.79 -1.15
CA PHE A 74 5.05 16.28 -1.77
C PHE A 74 4.91 16.03 -3.27
N GLY A 75 3.73 15.67 -3.75
CA GLY A 75 3.44 15.46 -5.17
C GLY A 75 4.06 14.23 -5.82
N SER A 76 5.12 13.65 -5.25
CA SER A 76 5.71 12.39 -5.71
C SER A 76 6.32 11.59 -4.55
N LEU A 77 6.51 10.29 -4.80
CA LEU A 77 7.06 9.37 -3.81
C LEU A 77 8.52 9.73 -3.51
N GLU A 78 9.31 10.11 -4.51
CA GLU A 78 10.73 10.50 -4.36
C GLU A 78 10.90 11.69 -3.43
N LYS A 79 10.03 12.70 -3.55
CA LYS A 79 10.05 13.87 -2.68
C LYS A 79 9.67 13.53 -1.24
N LEU A 80 8.68 12.66 -1.07
CA LEU A 80 8.31 12.15 0.26
C LEU A 80 9.46 11.35 0.90
N PHE A 81 10.14 10.51 0.13
CA PHE A 81 11.28 9.72 0.62
C PHE A 81 12.45 10.61 1.05
N ALA A 82 12.68 11.72 0.35
CA ALA A 82 13.74 12.68 0.69
C ALA A 82 13.40 13.61 1.87
N ALA A 83 12.14 13.64 2.33
CA ALA A 83 11.70 14.54 3.40
C ALA A 83 12.21 14.09 4.78
N ASP A 84 12.71 15.03 5.56
CA ASP A 84 13.03 14.81 6.97
C ASP A 84 11.80 15.03 7.87
N ILE A 85 11.97 14.84 9.18
CA ILE A 85 10.87 14.97 10.15
C ILE A 85 10.30 16.40 10.17
N GLU A 86 11.14 17.42 10.00
CA GLU A 86 10.69 18.81 10.03
C GLU A 86 9.88 19.15 8.77
N ALA A 87 10.32 18.71 7.59
CA ALA A 87 9.55 18.85 6.35
C ALA A 87 8.20 18.11 6.42
N LEU A 88 8.14 16.93 7.05
CA LEU A 88 6.89 16.21 7.26
C LEU A 88 5.92 17.01 8.16
N LYS A 89 6.42 17.75 9.16
CA LYS A 89 5.61 18.57 10.07
C LYS A 89 5.06 19.85 9.42
N GLU A 90 5.57 20.24 8.24
CA GLU A 90 4.99 21.34 7.46
C GLU A 90 3.66 20.94 6.77
N VAL A 91 3.36 19.65 6.72
CA VAL A 91 2.12 19.14 6.12
C VAL A 91 0.93 19.35 7.07
N PRO A 92 -0.21 19.88 6.58
CA PRO A 92 -1.41 20.01 7.40
C PRO A 92 -1.82 18.68 8.04
N ASP A 93 -2.20 18.74 9.32
CA ASP A 93 -2.57 17.59 10.15
C ASP A 93 -1.45 16.56 10.41
N VAL A 94 -0.19 16.91 10.13
CA VAL A 94 0.97 16.08 10.47
C VAL A 94 1.73 16.68 11.66
N GLY A 95 1.52 16.08 12.83
CA GLY A 95 2.28 16.39 14.04
C GLY A 95 3.54 15.52 14.19
N GLU A 96 4.30 15.77 15.27
CA GLU A 96 5.54 15.05 15.61
C GLU A 96 5.40 13.51 15.57
N VAL A 97 4.28 12.98 16.06
CA VAL A 97 4.02 11.53 16.12
C VAL A 97 3.84 10.95 14.71
N VAL A 98 3.02 11.59 13.88
CA VAL A 98 2.76 11.17 12.49
C VAL A 98 4.03 11.28 11.65
N ALA A 99 4.79 12.38 11.82
CA ALA A 99 6.05 12.59 11.13
C ALA A 99 7.08 11.50 11.47
N LYS A 100 7.22 11.15 12.76
CA LYS A 100 8.10 10.04 13.18
C LYS A 100 7.65 8.69 12.63
N HIS A 101 6.37 8.36 12.70
CA HIS A 101 5.87 7.10 12.14
C HIS A 101 6.08 7.01 10.63
N THR A 102 5.81 8.10 9.91
CA THR A 102 6.04 8.19 8.47
C THR A 102 7.52 8.03 8.14
N ARG A 103 8.41 8.76 8.82
CA ARG A 103 9.86 8.67 8.58
C ARG A 103 10.40 7.28 8.87
N ASN A 104 10.05 6.72 10.03
CA ASN A 104 10.46 5.37 10.42
C ASN A 104 9.99 4.31 9.41
N PHE A 105 8.74 4.41 8.93
CA PHE A 105 8.22 3.50 7.92
C PHE A 105 9.03 3.57 6.63
N LEU A 106 9.35 4.78 6.16
CA LEU A 106 10.11 5.02 4.94
C LEU A 106 11.59 4.60 5.05
N ASP A 107 12.16 4.60 6.26
CA ASP A 107 13.56 4.20 6.51
C ASP A 107 13.75 2.68 6.65
N GLU A 108 12.68 1.93 6.89
CA GLU A 108 12.74 0.48 7.03
C GLU A 108 12.93 -0.19 5.66
N ALA A 109 14.05 -0.91 5.51
CA ALA A 109 14.44 -1.53 4.24
C ALA A 109 13.40 -2.51 3.67
N LEU A 110 12.58 -3.15 4.51
CA LEU A 110 11.50 -4.03 4.06
C LEU A 110 10.36 -3.27 3.37
N ASN A 111 10.14 -2.01 3.73
CA ASN A 111 9.09 -1.16 3.14
C ASN A 111 9.57 -0.47 1.84
N GLN A 112 10.85 -0.58 1.52
CA GLN A 112 11.46 -0.04 0.29
C GLN A 112 11.53 -1.06 -0.86
N GLN A 113 11.19 -2.33 -0.59
CA GLN A 113 11.24 -3.44 -1.55
C GLN A 113 9.88 -3.67 -2.24
#